data_AF-A0A9P8VHX9-F1
#
_entry.id   AF-A0A9P8VHX9-F1
#
_cell.length_a   1.000
_cell.length_b   1.000
_cell.length_c   1.000
_cell.angle_alpha   90.00
_cell.angle_beta   90.00
_cell.angle_gamma   90.00
#
_symmetry.space_group_name_H-M   'P 1'
#
loop_
_entity.id
_entity.type
_entity.pdbx_description
1 polymer ?
#
loop_
_entity_poly.entity_id
_entity_poly.type
_entity_poly.pdbx_seq_one_letter_code
_entity_poly.pdbx_strand_id
1 'polypeptide(L)'
;MVSAKVSALVGATLVSAASAAAGVKSSTMGPAAMMWPADRVWSDAADNTAPCGSTAGVGNRTPFPLQNGKISLVTQDSISALHIAVSTERNPDSDDDFVTFFNPQQVGTLGVGHTCLSIGDMESSVKAGDVGTLQIRYSYQPEGAEKTFHYACSDVTFVEVANFNDDTRCFNSTLENPDLSVDSDHRVTTTDSEGKNPHDAETFTAKSGLGAGPIAGAVVGAVAGLGLIGAAVFFFRRRNAQKKKEQEQMREVDEKAHSDTLSTRS
;
A
#
# COMPACT_ATOMS: atom_id res chain seq x y z
N MET A 1 53.73 38.63 24.73
CA MET A 1 54.23 37.29 24.31
C MET A 1 53.76 36.26 25.33
N VAL A 2 53.57 35.01 24.89
CA VAL A 2 52.92 33.85 25.56
C VAL A 2 51.42 33.77 25.26
N SER A 3 51.04 33.28 24.07
CA SER A 3 50.76 31.86 23.72
C SER A 3 49.45 31.34 24.30
N ALA A 4 48.36 31.55 23.57
CA ALA A 4 47.09 30.84 23.73
C ALA A 4 47.19 29.47 23.04
N LYS A 5 47.03 28.38 23.80
CA LYS A 5 46.87 27.03 23.26
C LYS A 5 45.39 26.83 22.92
N VAL A 6 45.07 26.79 21.64
CA VAL A 6 43.76 26.36 21.14
C VAL A 6 43.78 24.83 21.06
N SER A 7 42.97 24.17 21.88
CA SER A 7 42.70 22.73 21.73
C SER A 7 41.58 22.57 20.70
N ALA A 8 41.90 21.97 19.55
CA ALA A 8 40.91 21.60 18.54
C ALA A 8 40.24 20.29 18.97
N LEU A 9 38.95 20.36 19.33
CA LEU A 9 38.11 19.19 19.55
C LEU A 9 37.53 18.77 18.18
N VAL A 10 38.05 17.70 17.60
CA VAL A 10 37.48 17.08 16.38
C VAL A 10 36.28 16.24 16.82
N GLY A 11 35.08 16.81 16.72
CA GLY A 11 33.83 16.07 16.92
C GLY A 11 33.49 15.27 15.66
N ALA A 12 33.72 13.96 15.69
CA ALA A 12 33.23 13.05 14.66
C ALA A 12 31.73 12.77 14.90
N THR A 13 30.86 13.48 14.20
CA THR A 13 29.43 13.13 14.13
C THR A 13 29.26 11.98 13.15
N LEU A 14 29.10 10.77 13.67
CA LEU A 14 28.60 9.63 12.91
C LEU A 14 27.11 9.90 12.62
N VAL A 15 26.81 10.33 11.40
CA VAL A 15 25.44 10.31 10.87
C VAL A 15 25.17 8.86 10.47
N SER A 16 24.46 8.13 11.33
CA SER A 16 23.88 6.84 10.96
C SER A 16 22.80 7.10 9.91
N ALA A 17 23.13 6.90 8.63
CA ALA A 17 22.14 6.76 7.58
C ALA A 17 21.44 5.40 7.78
N ALA A 18 20.41 5.38 8.62
CA ALA A 18 19.43 4.31 8.58
C ALA A 18 18.60 4.53 7.31
N SER A 19 19.05 3.96 6.20
CA SER A 19 18.23 3.79 5.01
C SER A 19 17.15 2.77 5.36
N ALA A 20 16.02 3.23 5.91
CA ALA A 20 14.82 2.42 5.93
C ALA A 20 14.41 2.21 4.47
N ALA A 21 14.77 1.07 3.90
CA ALA A 21 14.19 0.59 2.65
C ALA A 21 12.70 0.34 2.94
N ALA A 22 11.88 1.38 2.81
CA ALA A 22 10.44 1.22 2.78
C ALA A 22 10.13 0.38 1.54
N GLY A 23 9.78 -0.90 1.74
CA GLY A 23 9.34 -1.78 0.67
C GLY A 23 8.30 -1.05 -0.18
N VAL A 24 8.50 -1.02 -1.49
CA VAL A 24 7.59 -0.34 -2.42
C VAL A 24 6.26 -1.09 -2.41
N LYS A 25 5.25 -0.51 -1.78
CA LYS A 25 3.87 -0.99 -1.84
C LYS A 25 3.17 -0.40 -3.05
N SER A 26 2.41 -1.23 -3.76
CA SER A 26 1.46 -0.84 -4.77
C SER A 26 0.33 -0.02 -4.15
N SER A 27 -0.01 1.09 -4.79
CA SER A 27 -1.17 1.93 -4.46
C SER A 27 -2.47 1.46 -5.13
N THR A 28 -2.46 0.31 -5.82
CA THR A 28 -3.63 -0.21 -6.56
C THR A 28 -4.25 -1.45 -5.92
N MET A 29 -3.80 -1.83 -4.73
CA MET A 29 -4.37 -2.95 -3.96
C MET A 29 -4.17 -2.71 -2.46
N GLY A 30 -4.97 -3.40 -1.66
CA GLY A 30 -4.86 -3.40 -0.19
C GLY A 30 -3.69 -4.23 0.32
N PRO A 31 -3.72 -4.62 1.61
CA PRO A 31 -2.72 -5.49 2.22
C PRO A 31 -2.56 -6.84 1.51
N ALA A 32 -3.63 -7.37 0.93
CA ALA A 32 -3.63 -8.59 0.12
C ALA A 32 -4.62 -8.51 -1.06
N ALA A 33 -4.34 -9.28 -2.11
CA ALA A 33 -5.17 -9.40 -3.32
C ALA A 33 -5.01 -10.77 -3.99
N MET A 34 -5.98 -11.18 -4.79
CA MET A 34 -5.85 -12.27 -5.75
C MET A 34 -5.22 -11.74 -7.05
N MET A 35 -4.05 -12.27 -7.38
CA MET A 35 -3.43 -12.08 -8.69
C MET A 35 -4.10 -12.94 -9.75
N TRP A 36 -4.54 -14.14 -9.36
CA TRP A 36 -5.27 -15.04 -10.24
C TRP A 36 -6.25 -15.92 -9.44
N PRO A 37 -7.52 -16.03 -9.86
CA PRO A 37 -8.19 -15.14 -10.81
C PRO A 37 -8.14 -13.67 -10.35
N ALA A 38 -8.16 -12.72 -11.27
CA ALA A 38 -7.92 -11.32 -10.92
C ALA A 38 -9.10 -10.75 -10.11
N ASP A 39 -8.79 -10.00 -9.05
CA ASP A 39 -9.82 -9.33 -8.25
C ASP A 39 -10.64 -8.31 -9.07
N ARG A 40 -11.85 -8.03 -8.59
CA ARG A 40 -12.55 -6.78 -8.90
C ARG A 40 -11.68 -5.59 -8.49
N VAL A 41 -11.95 -4.44 -9.10
CA VAL A 41 -11.16 -3.22 -8.83
C VAL A 41 -11.14 -2.93 -7.33
N TRP A 42 -9.93 -2.75 -6.79
CA TRP A 42 -9.76 -2.43 -5.39
C TRP A 42 -10.14 -0.97 -5.11
N SER A 43 -10.67 -0.72 -3.91
CA SER A 43 -10.96 0.62 -3.39
C SER A 43 -10.72 0.65 -1.89
N ASP A 44 -9.86 1.56 -1.44
CA ASP A 44 -9.57 1.82 -0.02
C ASP A 44 -10.83 2.09 0.83
N ALA A 45 -11.79 2.81 0.28
CA ALA A 45 -13.03 3.16 0.95
C ALA A 45 -14.01 1.99 1.09
N ALA A 46 -13.83 0.92 0.29
CA ALA A 46 -14.73 -0.21 0.25
C ALA A 46 -14.09 -1.50 0.75
N ASP A 47 -12.76 -1.61 0.85
CA ASP A 47 -12.06 -2.89 1.06
C ASP A 47 -12.38 -3.58 2.39
N ASN A 48 -12.93 -2.86 3.36
CA ASN A 48 -13.41 -3.36 4.64
C ASN A 48 -14.93 -3.67 4.66
N THR A 49 -15.59 -3.56 3.52
CA THR A 49 -17.04 -3.75 3.35
C THR A 49 -17.32 -5.06 2.62
N ALA A 50 -18.10 -5.92 3.29
CA ALA A 50 -18.54 -7.20 2.73
C ALA A 50 -19.51 -7.00 1.53
N PRO A 51 -19.63 -7.99 0.63
CA PRO A 51 -18.83 -9.23 0.60
C PRO A 51 -17.53 -9.08 -0.20
N CYS A 52 -17.39 -8.05 -1.04
CA CYS A 52 -16.35 -8.03 -2.08
C CYS A 52 -15.30 -6.93 -1.94
N GLY A 53 -15.42 -6.03 -0.97
CA GLY A 53 -14.39 -5.02 -0.74
C GLY A 53 -14.18 -4.06 -1.91
N SER A 54 -15.20 -3.89 -2.75
CA SER A 54 -15.11 -3.18 -4.02
C SER A 54 -16.38 -2.39 -4.28
N THR A 55 -16.24 -1.26 -4.97
CA THR A 55 -17.38 -0.48 -5.49
C THR A 55 -17.89 -1.00 -6.83
N ALA A 56 -17.18 -1.95 -7.45
CA ALA A 56 -17.62 -2.61 -8.67
C ALA A 56 -18.52 -3.81 -8.39
N GLY A 57 -19.58 -3.93 -9.19
CA GLY A 57 -20.35 -5.17 -9.30
C GLY A 57 -19.58 -6.26 -10.04
N VAL A 58 -20.29 -7.33 -10.37
CA VAL A 58 -19.75 -8.46 -11.16
C VAL A 58 -19.13 -7.96 -12.46
N GLY A 59 -17.87 -8.34 -12.69
CA GLY A 59 -17.09 -7.97 -13.86
C GLY A 59 -16.98 -9.08 -14.91
N ASN A 60 -15.88 -9.05 -15.66
CA ASN A 60 -15.52 -10.13 -16.59
C ASN A 60 -15.16 -11.38 -15.81
N ARG A 61 -15.66 -12.53 -16.28
CA ARG A 61 -15.45 -13.82 -15.61
C ARG A 61 -14.23 -14.55 -16.16
N THR A 62 -13.32 -14.93 -15.28
CA THR A 62 -12.15 -15.75 -15.63
C THR A 62 -12.55 -17.24 -15.69
N PRO A 63 -12.12 -18.00 -16.70
CA PRO A 63 -12.28 -19.45 -16.68
C PRO A 63 -11.62 -20.06 -15.44
N PHE A 64 -12.35 -20.86 -14.68
CA PHE A 64 -11.83 -21.53 -13.48
C PHE A 64 -12.14 -23.02 -13.53
N PRO A 65 -11.17 -23.92 -13.34
CA PRO A 65 -11.42 -25.33 -13.51
C PRO A 65 -12.27 -25.87 -12.36
N LEU A 66 -13.20 -26.78 -12.67
CA LEU A 66 -14.06 -27.45 -11.67
C LEU A 66 -13.27 -28.32 -10.68
N GLN A 67 -12.09 -28.78 -11.09
CA GLN A 67 -11.23 -29.65 -10.29
C GLN A 67 -9.80 -29.12 -10.29
N ASN A 68 -9.09 -29.32 -9.18
CA ASN A 68 -7.71 -28.87 -9.00
C ASN A 68 -7.48 -27.38 -9.33
N GLY A 69 -8.46 -26.53 -8.98
CA GLY A 69 -8.35 -25.09 -9.12
C GLY A 69 -7.23 -24.51 -8.26
N LYS A 70 -6.76 -23.33 -8.62
CA LYS A 70 -5.69 -22.63 -7.88
C LYS A 70 -6.07 -21.18 -7.63
N ILE A 71 -5.63 -20.61 -6.53
CA ILE A 71 -5.64 -19.15 -6.36
C ILE A 71 -4.21 -18.70 -6.12
N SER A 72 -3.80 -17.69 -6.87
CA SER A 72 -2.55 -16.97 -6.68
C SER A 72 -2.84 -15.69 -5.93
N LEU A 73 -2.29 -15.59 -4.72
CA LEU A 73 -2.41 -14.45 -3.82
C LEU A 73 -1.11 -13.65 -3.81
N VAL A 74 -1.23 -12.35 -3.58
CA VAL A 74 -0.12 -11.47 -3.24
C VAL A 74 -0.45 -10.68 -1.99
N THR A 75 0.53 -10.58 -1.10
CA THR A 75 0.45 -9.87 0.18
C THR A 75 1.57 -8.83 0.24
N GLN A 76 1.23 -7.61 0.61
CA GLN A 76 2.18 -6.50 0.83
C GLN A 76 2.43 -6.24 2.31
N ASP A 77 1.60 -6.83 3.16
CA ASP A 77 1.69 -6.82 4.61
C ASP A 77 1.37 -8.22 5.15
N SER A 78 1.77 -8.48 6.39
CA SER A 78 1.38 -9.73 7.04
C SER A 78 -0.11 -9.71 7.35
N ILE A 79 -0.82 -10.72 6.84
CA ILE A 79 -2.24 -10.93 7.10
C ILE A 79 -2.45 -12.17 7.94
N SER A 80 -3.51 -12.15 8.75
CA SER A 80 -3.94 -13.30 9.55
C SER A 80 -5.38 -13.65 9.24
N ALA A 81 -5.78 -14.87 9.61
CA ALA A 81 -7.15 -15.36 9.47
C ALA A 81 -7.72 -15.22 8.06
N LEU A 82 -6.97 -15.73 7.06
CA LEU A 82 -7.44 -15.80 5.69
C LEU A 82 -8.55 -16.87 5.56
N HIS A 83 -9.70 -16.45 5.06
CA HIS A 83 -10.80 -17.26 4.59
C HIS A 83 -10.81 -17.24 3.07
N ILE A 84 -11.08 -18.39 2.46
CA ILE A 84 -11.33 -18.51 1.04
C ILE A 84 -12.67 -19.19 0.87
N ALA A 85 -13.57 -18.57 0.12
CA ALA A 85 -14.92 -19.05 -0.09
C ALA A 85 -15.37 -18.86 -1.53
N VAL A 86 -16.43 -19.55 -1.92
CA VAL A 86 -17.04 -19.44 -3.25
C VAL A 86 -18.55 -19.28 -3.12
N SER A 87 -19.10 -18.41 -3.95
CA SER A 87 -20.53 -18.36 -4.21
C SER A 87 -20.79 -18.86 -5.62
N THR A 88 -21.83 -19.66 -5.79
CA THR A 88 -22.37 -20.08 -7.10
C THR A 88 -23.52 -19.18 -7.56
N GLU A 89 -23.83 -18.13 -6.78
CA GLU A 89 -24.77 -17.11 -7.19
C GLU A 89 -24.18 -16.23 -8.29
N ARG A 90 -25.05 -15.75 -9.18
CA ARG A 90 -24.62 -14.89 -10.29
C ARG A 90 -24.09 -13.55 -9.79
N ASN A 91 -24.60 -13.04 -8.68
CA ASN A 91 -24.20 -11.77 -8.09
C ASN A 91 -24.43 -11.85 -6.57
N PRO A 92 -23.49 -12.41 -5.80
CA PRO A 92 -23.63 -12.48 -4.35
C PRO A 92 -23.62 -11.07 -3.74
N ASP A 93 -24.50 -10.84 -2.78
CA ASP A 93 -24.65 -9.56 -2.09
C ASP A 93 -24.46 -9.66 -0.57
N SER A 94 -24.30 -10.87 -0.04
CA SER A 94 -24.03 -11.16 1.37
C SER A 94 -22.88 -12.16 1.55
N ASP A 95 -22.20 -12.10 2.70
CA ASP A 95 -21.24 -13.13 3.12
C ASP A 95 -21.90 -14.52 3.26
N ASP A 96 -23.21 -14.57 3.50
CA ASP A 96 -23.98 -15.81 3.63
C ASP A 96 -24.17 -16.55 2.28
N ASP A 97 -23.92 -15.87 1.16
CA ASP A 97 -23.98 -16.47 -0.18
C ASP A 97 -22.74 -17.33 -0.50
N PHE A 98 -21.75 -17.35 0.40
CA PHE A 98 -20.46 -17.99 0.19
C PHE A 98 -20.26 -19.25 1.03
N VAL A 99 -19.80 -20.31 0.39
CA VAL A 99 -19.37 -21.56 1.02
C VAL A 99 -17.85 -21.57 1.16
N THR A 100 -17.35 -21.79 2.38
CA THR A 100 -15.91 -21.72 2.69
C THR A 100 -15.16 -22.97 2.24
N PHE A 101 -14.09 -22.79 1.47
CA PHE A 101 -13.09 -23.82 1.18
C PHE A 101 -12.04 -23.93 2.29
N PHE A 102 -11.50 -22.77 2.68
CA PHE A 102 -10.46 -22.69 3.69
C PHE A 102 -10.86 -21.73 4.79
N ASN A 103 -10.78 -22.22 6.02
CA ASN A 103 -10.94 -21.41 7.21
C ASN A 103 -9.56 -20.88 7.71
N PRO A 104 -9.55 -19.88 8.60
CA PRO A 104 -8.35 -19.29 9.19
C PRO A 104 -7.34 -20.27 9.75
N GLN A 105 -7.79 -21.42 10.27
CA GLN A 105 -6.92 -22.41 10.89
C GLN A 105 -6.18 -23.26 9.85
N GLN A 106 -6.74 -23.38 8.64
CA GLN A 106 -6.14 -24.16 7.55
C GLN A 106 -5.05 -23.37 6.81
N VAL A 107 -5.21 -22.06 6.66
CA VAL A 107 -4.21 -21.21 5.97
C VAL A 107 -3.25 -20.52 6.95
N GLY A 108 -3.74 -20.15 8.13
CA GLY A 108 -2.94 -19.48 9.15
C GLY A 108 -2.63 -18.02 8.82
N THR A 109 -1.37 -17.64 9.03
CA THR A 109 -0.84 -16.31 8.77
C THR A 109 -0.05 -16.33 7.46
N LEU A 110 -0.25 -15.34 6.61
CA LEU A 110 0.56 -15.15 5.41
C LEU A 110 1.53 -13.98 5.63
N GLY A 111 2.81 -14.23 5.33
CA GLY A 111 3.84 -13.19 5.22
C GLY A 111 3.74 -12.43 3.91
N VAL A 112 4.62 -11.46 3.69
CA VAL A 112 4.70 -10.68 2.45
C VAL A 112 5.19 -11.56 1.29
N GLY A 113 4.56 -11.43 0.12
CA GLY A 113 4.98 -12.11 -1.11
C GLY A 113 3.84 -12.82 -1.84
N HIS A 114 4.18 -13.89 -2.57
CA HIS A 114 3.23 -14.67 -3.37
C HIS A 114 2.86 -15.97 -2.67
N THR A 115 1.56 -16.29 -2.61
CA THR A 115 1.08 -17.56 -2.08
C THR A 115 0.12 -18.20 -3.08
N CYS A 116 0.44 -19.41 -3.49
CA CYS A 116 -0.33 -20.27 -4.35
C CYS A 116 -1.08 -21.31 -3.51
N LEU A 117 -2.41 -21.29 -3.59
CA LEU A 117 -3.27 -22.22 -2.86
C LEU A 117 -4.04 -23.09 -3.86
N SER A 118 -3.91 -24.41 -3.72
CA SER A 118 -4.76 -25.34 -4.44
C SER A 118 -6.12 -25.39 -3.76
N ILE A 119 -7.17 -25.08 -4.50
CA ILE A 119 -8.54 -25.24 -4.04
C ILE A 119 -9.00 -26.65 -4.38
N GLY A 120 -9.78 -27.25 -3.48
CA GLY A 120 -10.42 -28.53 -3.71
C GLY A 120 -11.40 -28.50 -4.89
N ASP A 121 -11.96 -29.66 -5.19
CA ASP A 121 -12.95 -29.77 -6.25
C ASP A 121 -14.24 -29.03 -5.87
N MET A 122 -14.90 -28.46 -6.88
CA MET A 122 -16.21 -27.85 -6.72
C MET A 122 -17.25 -28.91 -6.31
N GLU A 123 -18.31 -28.47 -5.63
CA GLU A 123 -19.41 -29.38 -5.34
C GLU A 123 -20.01 -29.98 -6.62
N SER A 124 -20.44 -31.25 -6.55
CA SER A 124 -20.96 -31.99 -7.70
C SER A 124 -22.20 -31.37 -8.39
N SER A 125 -22.85 -30.41 -7.72
CA SER A 125 -23.95 -29.61 -8.25
C SER A 125 -23.49 -28.59 -9.30
N VAL A 126 -22.25 -28.10 -9.20
CA VAL A 126 -21.63 -27.12 -10.09
C VAL A 126 -21.14 -27.80 -11.37
N LYS A 127 -21.46 -27.21 -12.53
CA LYS A 127 -21.15 -27.75 -13.85
C LYS A 127 -20.38 -26.75 -14.70
N ALA A 128 -19.75 -27.24 -15.76
CA ALA A 128 -19.08 -26.38 -16.71
C ALA A 128 -20.08 -25.43 -17.37
N GLY A 129 -19.71 -24.15 -17.45
CA GLY A 129 -20.59 -23.07 -17.91
C GLY A 129 -21.34 -22.35 -16.79
N ASP A 130 -21.40 -22.93 -15.59
CA ASP A 130 -21.90 -22.22 -14.42
C ASP A 130 -20.97 -21.07 -14.05
N VAL A 131 -21.50 -20.10 -13.35
CA VAL A 131 -20.78 -18.90 -12.94
C VAL A 131 -20.65 -18.87 -11.42
N GLY A 132 -19.63 -18.19 -10.92
CA GLY A 132 -19.47 -18.01 -9.48
C GLY A 132 -18.55 -16.85 -9.15
N THR A 133 -18.41 -16.59 -7.86
CA THR A 133 -17.51 -15.55 -7.33
C THR A 133 -16.67 -16.18 -6.23
N LEU A 134 -15.35 -16.10 -6.38
CA LEU A 134 -14.38 -16.45 -5.34
C LEU A 134 -14.22 -15.24 -4.41
N GLN A 135 -14.17 -15.47 -3.11
CA GLN A 135 -13.97 -14.45 -2.09
C GLN A 135 -12.73 -14.79 -1.26
N ILE A 136 -11.90 -13.78 -1.03
CA ILE A 136 -10.96 -13.79 0.09
C ILE A 136 -11.46 -12.83 1.16
N ARG A 137 -11.46 -13.31 2.42
CA ARG A 137 -11.66 -12.47 3.59
C ARG A 137 -10.49 -12.65 4.53
N TYR A 138 -9.78 -11.58 4.84
CA TYR A 138 -8.59 -11.65 5.67
C TYR A 138 -8.60 -10.52 6.69
N SER A 139 -7.74 -10.66 7.70
CA SER A 139 -7.59 -9.62 8.70
C SER A 139 -6.19 -9.06 8.72
N TYR A 140 -6.12 -7.75 8.78
CA TYR A 140 -4.89 -6.97 8.81
C TYR A 140 -4.93 -6.08 10.05
N GLN A 141 -3.78 -5.96 10.72
CA GLN A 141 -3.64 -5.11 11.90
C GLN A 141 -2.33 -4.33 11.79
N PRO A 142 -2.41 -3.04 11.41
CA PRO A 142 -1.26 -2.16 11.50
C PRO A 142 -0.81 -1.99 12.95
N GLU A 143 0.47 -1.70 13.16
CA GLU A 143 0.99 -1.38 14.49
C GLU A 143 0.25 -0.18 15.10
N GLY A 144 -0.22 -0.32 16.33
CA GLY A 144 -0.95 0.73 17.04
C GLY A 144 -2.39 0.94 16.56
N ALA A 145 -2.89 0.11 15.64
CA ALA A 145 -4.26 0.14 15.16
C ALA A 145 -5.04 -1.12 15.56
N GLU A 146 -6.37 -1.02 15.48
CA GLU A 146 -7.24 -2.18 15.66
C GLU A 146 -7.19 -3.10 14.44
N LYS A 147 -7.47 -4.38 14.70
CA LYS A 147 -7.54 -5.41 13.68
C LYS A 147 -8.82 -5.24 12.86
N THR A 148 -8.69 -5.10 11.55
CA THR A 148 -9.81 -4.94 10.61
C THR A 148 -9.89 -6.11 9.63
N PHE A 149 -11.10 -6.42 9.18
CA PHE A 149 -11.32 -7.39 8.10
C PHE A 149 -11.40 -6.69 6.77
N HIS A 150 -10.82 -7.32 5.75
CA HIS A 150 -10.83 -6.86 4.38
C HIS A 150 -11.28 -7.98 3.45
N TYR A 151 -11.80 -7.58 2.30
CA TYR A 151 -12.46 -8.44 1.34
C TYR A 151 -11.93 -8.18 -0.06
N ALA A 152 -11.88 -9.22 -0.87
CA ALA A 152 -11.75 -9.08 -2.32
C ALA A 152 -12.48 -10.24 -3.01
N CYS A 153 -13.05 -9.96 -4.18
CA CYS A 153 -13.77 -10.95 -4.97
C CYS A 153 -13.17 -11.07 -6.36
N SER A 154 -13.17 -12.29 -6.92
CA SER A 154 -12.91 -12.54 -8.33
C SER A 154 -14.06 -13.31 -8.95
N ASP A 155 -14.53 -12.85 -10.11
CA ASP A 155 -15.65 -13.46 -10.80
C ASP A 155 -15.15 -14.51 -11.79
N VAL A 156 -15.78 -15.68 -11.76
CA VAL A 156 -15.35 -16.85 -12.54
C VAL A 156 -16.49 -17.48 -13.33
N THR A 157 -16.10 -18.23 -14.37
CA THR A 157 -16.96 -19.18 -15.08
C THR A 157 -16.29 -20.54 -14.97
N PHE A 158 -17.02 -21.53 -14.47
CA PHE A 158 -16.49 -22.86 -14.26
C PHE A 158 -16.29 -23.60 -15.58
N VAL A 159 -15.16 -24.26 -15.73
CA VAL A 159 -14.82 -25.03 -16.93
C VAL A 159 -14.31 -26.42 -16.57
N GLU A 160 -14.47 -27.37 -17.50
CA GLU A 160 -13.81 -28.66 -17.38
C GLU A 160 -12.30 -28.50 -17.41
N VAL A 161 -11.57 -29.36 -16.69
CA VAL A 161 -10.10 -29.35 -16.65
C VAL A 161 -9.49 -29.46 -18.05
N ALA A 162 -10.11 -30.26 -18.93
CA ALA A 162 -9.66 -30.43 -20.31
C ALA A 162 -9.75 -29.14 -21.16
N ASN A 163 -10.59 -28.18 -20.75
CA ASN A 163 -10.78 -26.90 -21.43
C ASN A 163 -10.06 -25.75 -20.72
N PHE A 164 -9.37 -26.03 -19.63
CA PHE A 164 -8.61 -25.04 -18.86
C PHE A 164 -7.20 -24.92 -19.42
N ASN A 165 -6.94 -23.82 -20.15
CA ASN A 165 -5.67 -23.58 -20.86
C ASN A 165 -4.92 -22.35 -20.32
N ASP A 166 -5.30 -21.82 -19.16
CA ASP A 166 -4.65 -20.65 -18.59
C ASP A 166 -3.33 -21.02 -17.89
N ASP A 167 -2.27 -20.28 -18.22
CA ASP A 167 -0.98 -20.34 -17.51
C ASP A 167 -1.12 -19.60 -16.19
N THR A 168 -1.68 -20.28 -15.19
CA THR A 168 -1.78 -19.76 -13.84
C THR A 168 -0.37 -19.64 -13.26
N ARG A 169 0.18 -18.42 -13.21
CA ARG A 169 1.44 -18.11 -12.52
C ARG A 169 1.24 -18.22 -11.01
N CYS A 170 1.18 -19.46 -10.54
CA CYS A 170 0.88 -19.84 -9.17
C CYS A 170 2.13 -20.46 -8.55
N PHE A 171 2.85 -19.67 -7.77
CA PHE A 171 4.07 -20.07 -7.06
C PHE A 171 4.05 -19.48 -5.65
N ASN A 172 4.82 -20.10 -4.74
CA ASN A 172 5.03 -19.59 -3.39
C ASN A 172 6.36 -18.84 -3.35
N SER A 173 6.35 -17.61 -2.84
CA SER A 173 7.55 -16.83 -2.56
C SER A 173 7.26 -15.94 -1.36
N THR A 174 7.73 -16.35 -0.19
CA THR A 174 7.57 -15.58 1.05
C THR A 174 8.87 -14.83 1.30
N LEU A 175 8.80 -13.51 1.46
CA LEU A 175 9.93 -12.72 1.91
C LEU A 175 9.92 -12.67 3.45
N GLU A 176 10.83 -13.42 4.07
CA GLU A 176 11.21 -13.17 5.46
C GLU A 176 12.11 -11.93 5.48
N ASN A 177 11.50 -10.76 5.66
CA ASN A 177 12.09 -9.42 5.51
C ASN A 177 12.35 -8.99 4.06
N PRO A 178 11.65 -7.95 3.55
CA PRO A 178 11.88 -7.39 2.23
C PRO A 178 13.15 -6.51 2.17
N ASP A 179 14.21 -6.88 2.91
CA ASP A 179 15.52 -6.25 2.74
C ASP A 179 16.11 -6.81 1.45
N LEU A 180 15.64 -6.26 0.34
CA LEU A 180 16.12 -6.58 -1.00
C LEU A 180 17.61 -6.22 -1.01
N SER A 181 18.49 -7.21 -0.85
CA SER A 181 19.86 -7.05 -1.32
C SER A 181 19.76 -6.83 -2.82
N VAL A 182 20.10 -5.64 -3.28
CA VAL A 182 20.35 -5.41 -4.71
C VAL A 182 21.38 -6.45 -5.11
N ASP A 183 20.94 -7.45 -5.86
CA ASP A 183 21.86 -8.42 -6.44
C ASP A 183 22.87 -7.65 -7.26
N SER A 184 24.16 -7.97 -7.08
CA SER A 184 25.24 -7.26 -7.75
C SER A 184 24.98 -7.23 -9.27
N ASP A 185 25.12 -6.06 -9.87
CA ASP A 185 24.89 -5.77 -11.29
C ASP A 185 25.30 -6.95 -12.19
N HIS A 186 24.32 -7.73 -12.63
CA HIS A 186 24.55 -8.81 -13.57
C HIS A 186 24.80 -8.19 -14.94
N ARG A 187 26.08 -8.15 -15.35
CA ARG A 187 26.48 -7.77 -16.71
C ARG A 187 25.81 -8.71 -17.73
N VAL A 188 24.73 -8.24 -18.34
CA VAL A 188 24.13 -8.88 -19.50
C VAL A 188 24.90 -8.42 -20.74
N THR A 189 25.56 -9.36 -21.40
CA THR A 189 26.21 -9.12 -22.70
C THR A 189 25.15 -9.21 -23.78
N THR A 190 25.00 -8.18 -24.60
CA THR A 190 24.09 -8.18 -25.76
C THR A 190 24.89 -8.31 -27.04
N THR A 191 24.41 -9.09 -28.00
CA THR A 191 24.96 -9.16 -29.36
C THR A 191 24.24 -8.21 -30.30
N ASP A 192 24.96 -7.69 -31.31
CA ASP A 192 24.38 -6.91 -32.39
C ASP A 192 23.41 -7.73 -33.28
N SER A 193 22.68 -7.04 -34.17
CA SER A 193 21.71 -7.65 -35.10
C SER A 193 22.30 -8.69 -36.05
N GLU A 194 23.64 -8.76 -36.16
CA GLU A 194 24.37 -9.73 -36.99
C GLU A 194 24.95 -10.88 -36.16
N GLY A 195 24.84 -10.82 -34.83
CA GLY A 195 25.18 -11.90 -33.89
C GLY A 195 26.67 -12.20 -33.77
N LYS A 196 27.56 -11.29 -34.20
CA LYS A 196 28.99 -11.62 -34.35
C LYS A 196 29.89 -11.06 -33.25
N ASN A 197 29.53 -9.93 -32.65
CA ASN A 197 30.37 -9.29 -31.64
C ASN A 197 29.57 -9.07 -30.34
N PRO A 198 30.01 -9.65 -29.20
CA PRO A 198 29.43 -9.33 -27.90
C PRO A 198 29.84 -7.92 -27.47
N HIS A 199 28.87 -7.14 -27.00
CA HIS A 199 29.08 -5.80 -26.48
C HIS A 199 28.61 -5.69 -25.03
N ASP A 200 29.45 -5.10 -24.19
CA ASP A 200 29.07 -4.65 -22.85
C ASP A 200 28.26 -3.34 -22.95
N ALA A 201 27.29 -3.16 -22.06
CA ALA A 201 26.37 -2.01 -22.03
C ALA A 201 27.09 -0.64 -22.04
N GLU A 202 28.35 -0.57 -21.58
CA GLU A 202 29.16 0.66 -21.62
C GLU A 202 29.52 1.14 -23.04
N THR A 203 29.36 0.30 -24.06
CA THR A 203 29.67 0.66 -25.46
C THR A 203 28.42 1.10 -26.24
N PHE A 204 27.22 0.97 -25.66
CA PHE A 204 25.96 1.32 -26.33
C PHE A 204 25.70 2.83 -26.24
N THR A 205 26.21 3.59 -27.20
CA THR A 205 25.83 5.00 -27.36
C THR A 205 24.50 5.09 -28.12
N ALA A 206 23.38 4.97 -27.39
CA ALA A 206 22.08 5.35 -27.93
C ALA A 206 22.02 6.88 -28.08
N LYS A 207 22.05 7.36 -29.33
CA LYS A 207 21.72 8.76 -29.66
C LYS A 207 20.21 8.95 -29.51
N SER A 208 19.77 9.27 -28.29
CA SER A 208 18.41 9.73 -28.02
C SER A 208 18.50 10.97 -27.14
N GLY A 209 18.39 12.14 -27.78
CA GLY A 209 18.48 13.42 -27.11
C GLY A 209 17.27 13.70 -26.22
N LEU A 210 17.54 14.13 -24.99
CA LEU A 210 16.85 15.15 -24.19
C LEU A 210 17.74 15.40 -22.96
N GLY A 211 18.17 16.65 -22.78
CA GLY A 211 19.31 17.03 -21.94
C GLY A 211 19.09 16.83 -20.43
N ALA A 212 20.15 16.33 -19.78
CA ALA A 212 20.32 16.19 -18.33
C ALA A 212 20.50 17.55 -17.61
N GLY A 213 19.67 18.55 -17.94
CA GLY A 213 19.75 19.91 -17.43
C GLY A 213 18.75 20.28 -16.31
N PRO A 214 17.51 19.73 -16.25
CA PRO A 214 16.53 20.20 -15.24
C PRO A 214 16.42 19.39 -13.94
N ILE A 215 16.99 18.18 -13.82
CA ILE A 215 16.66 17.25 -12.71
C ILE A 215 17.46 17.54 -11.40
N ALA A 216 18.33 18.55 -11.38
CA ALA A 216 19.06 18.94 -10.17
C ALA A 216 18.34 19.97 -9.28
N GLY A 217 17.17 20.50 -9.69
CA GLY A 217 16.52 21.65 -9.04
C GLY A 217 15.34 21.34 -8.10
N ALA A 218 14.82 20.12 -8.07
CA ALA A 218 13.53 19.84 -7.41
C ALA A 218 13.64 19.48 -5.92
N VAL A 219 14.76 18.92 -5.46
CA VAL A 219 14.87 18.35 -4.10
C VAL A 219 15.25 19.40 -3.05
N VAL A 220 15.97 20.46 -3.42
CA VAL A 220 16.35 21.54 -2.48
C VAL A 220 15.20 22.52 -2.21
N GLY A 221 14.22 22.62 -3.12
CA GLY A 221 13.07 23.53 -2.98
C GLY A 221 12.05 23.10 -1.92
N ALA A 222 11.82 21.79 -1.76
CA ALA A 222 10.78 21.26 -0.86
C ALA A 222 11.11 21.49 0.63
N VAL A 223 12.40 21.40 1.00
CA VAL A 223 12.83 21.56 2.40
C VAL A 223 12.82 23.04 2.82
N ALA A 224 13.18 23.96 1.92
CA ALA A 224 13.08 25.40 2.18
C ALA A 224 11.61 25.89 2.25
N GLY A 225 10.74 25.32 1.41
CA GLY A 225 9.30 25.68 1.38
C GLY A 225 8.56 25.33 2.67
N LEU A 226 8.77 24.12 3.22
CA LEU A 226 8.13 23.71 4.48
C LEU A 226 8.65 24.50 5.69
N GLY A 227 9.93 24.89 5.70
CA GLY A 227 10.50 25.74 6.74
C GLY A 227 9.86 27.13 6.81
N LEU A 228 9.61 27.76 5.66
CA LEU A 228 8.98 29.09 5.60
C LEU A 228 7.49 29.06 5.96
N ILE A 229 6.76 28.01 5.55
CA ILE A 229 5.34 27.85 5.92
C ILE A 229 5.22 27.58 7.42
N GLY A 230 6.08 26.72 7.99
CA GLY A 230 6.13 26.48 9.44
C GLY A 230 6.45 27.75 10.24
N ALA A 231 7.43 28.54 9.80
CA ALA A 231 7.78 29.81 10.43
C ALA A 231 6.64 30.84 10.37
N ALA A 232 5.92 30.93 9.24
CA ALA A 232 4.77 31.80 9.09
C ALA A 232 3.62 31.40 10.03
N VAL A 233 3.27 30.11 10.09
CA VAL A 233 2.21 29.60 10.98
C VAL A 233 2.57 29.84 12.45
N PHE A 234 3.82 29.60 12.85
CA PHE A 234 4.29 29.86 14.21
C PHE A 234 4.24 31.36 14.56
N PHE A 235 4.67 32.23 13.64
CA PHE A 235 4.64 33.68 13.86
C PHE A 235 3.21 34.23 13.96
N PHE A 236 2.28 33.77 13.11
CA PHE A 236 0.87 34.16 13.18
C PHE A 236 0.18 33.64 14.43
N ARG A 237 0.45 32.40 14.86
CA ARG A 237 -0.06 31.87 16.15
C ARG A 237 0.47 32.69 17.33
N ARG A 238 1.75 33.07 17.31
CA ARG A 238 2.36 33.88 18.38
C ARG A 238 1.76 35.30 18.44
N ARG A 239 1.52 35.95 17.30
CA ARG A 239 0.87 37.27 17.26
C ARG A 239 -0.61 37.21 17.67
N ASN A 240 -1.36 36.19 17.27
CA ASN A 240 -2.75 36.05 17.69
C ASN A 240 -2.87 35.73 19.19
N ALA A 241 -1.93 35.00 19.77
CA ALA A 241 -1.88 34.77 21.22
C ALA A 241 -1.61 36.08 22.01
N GLN A 242 -0.82 37.01 21.45
CA GLN A 242 -0.59 38.33 22.06
C GLN A 242 -1.84 39.23 21.97
N LYS A 243 -2.51 39.27 20.81
CA LYS A 243 -3.75 40.05 20.63
C LYS A 243 -4.90 39.60 21.53
N LYS A 244 -5.02 38.29 21.78
CA LYS A 244 -6.04 37.78 22.71
C LYS A 244 -5.84 38.29 24.14
N LYS A 245 -4.59 38.42 24.60
CA LYS A 245 -4.28 38.97 25.93
C LYS A 245 -4.61 40.45 26.03
N GLU A 246 -4.36 41.23 24.99
CA GLU A 246 -4.70 42.67 24.95
C GLU A 246 -6.22 42.90 24.89
N GLN A 247 -6.97 42.07 24.16
CA GLN A 247 -8.44 42.16 24.10
C GLN A 247 -9.10 41.77 25.43
N GLU A 248 -8.56 40.78 26.13
CA GLU A 248 -9.07 40.36 27.43
C GLU A 248 -8.86 41.45 28.49
N GLN A 249 -7.70 42.12 28.48
CA GLN A 249 -7.44 43.28 29.34
C GLN A 249 -8.32 44.49 29.01
N MET A 250 -8.60 44.77 27.73
CA MET A 250 -9.54 45.84 27.36
C MET A 250 -10.98 45.54 27.77
N ARG A 251 -11.41 44.28 27.74
CA ARG A 251 -12.75 43.88 28.18
C ARG A 251 -12.92 44.03 29.71
N GLU A 252 -11.88 43.72 30.49
CA GLU A 252 -11.90 43.89 31.94
C GLU A 252 -11.92 45.38 32.36
N VAL A 253 -11.25 46.25 31.60
CA VAL A 253 -11.29 47.71 31.83
C VAL A 253 -12.65 48.31 31.48
N ASP A 254 -13.29 47.85 30.40
CA ASP A 254 -14.62 48.32 29.99
C ASP A 254 -15.72 47.87 30.98
N GLU A 255 -15.62 46.65 31.50
CA GLU A 255 -16.51 46.15 32.57
C GLU A 255 -16.37 46.99 33.84
N LYS A 256 -15.14 47.34 34.22
CA LYS A 256 -14.90 48.21 35.38
C LYS A 256 -15.41 49.63 35.17
N ALA A 257 -15.20 50.21 33.98
CA ALA A 257 -15.71 51.55 33.63
C ALA A 257 -17.25 51.59 33.63
N HIS A 258 -17.92 50.52 33.20
CA HIS A 258 -19.38 50.44 33.23
C HIS A 258 -19.92 50.33 34.66
N SER A 259 -19.23 49.58 35.53
CA SER A 259 -19.58 49.46 36.96
C SER A 259 -19.44 50.80 37.71
N ASP A 260 -18.37 51.57 37.46
CA ASP A 260 -18.14 52.86 38.11
C ASP A 260 -19.17 53.93 37.66
N THR A 261 -19.61 53.86 36.41
CA THR A 261 -20.64 54.76 35.86
C THR A 261 -22.03 54.50 36.48
N LEU A 262 -22.34 53.25 36.82
CA LEU A 262 -23.60 52.88 37.50
C LEU A 262 -23.59 53.27 38.99
N SER A 263 -22.44 53.20 39.65
CA SER A 263 -22.30 53.57 41.07
C SER A 263 -22.43 55.08 41.32
N THR A 264 -22.04 55.91 40.35
CA THR A 264 -22.08 57.38 40.49
C THR A 264 -23.47 57.99 40.22
N ARG A 265 -24.46 57.16 39.84
CA ARG A 265 -25.84 57.60 39.51
C ARG A 265 -26.88 57.23 40.58
N SER A 266 -26.45 56.69 41.72
CA SER A 266 -27.29 56.53 42.94
C SER A 266 -26.95 57.61 43.96
#